data_AF-A0A4S5DZY8-F1
#
_entry.id   AF-A0A4S5DZY8-F1
#
_cell.length_a   1.000
_cell.length_b   1.000
_cell.length_c   1.000
_cell.angle_alpha   90.00
_cell.angle_beta   90.00
_cell.angle_gamma   90.00
#
_symmetry.space_group_name_H-M   'P 1'
#
loop_
_entity.id
_entity.type
_entity.pdbx_description
1 polymer ?
#
loop_
_entity_poly.entity_id
_entity_poly.type
_entity_poly.pdbx_seq_one_letter_code
_entity_poly.pdbx_strand_id
1 'polypeptide(L)'
;MFTITDRPEENQTTASLFERAVKIAGLTMAPFDPSTVGAPDFTAPTAAEVSAAAYEAALDGKDPSTDKGVQKILTSHLLGTVIGGFHYRNQVALSRAKLAHYQSEAPTLLEELATRFEDATQTMRHALELVGHVSLQDQARNLYTLNDDQNEAVFAATMADRKTRPMLDALPFIVAATGDPFESRAKHKTLMYADATFEQFNEHRLDGESMRNNYGREHSVWDVLGAGVDVELATTKAELDARIHRIEHPEAPRDLNGEQARRDDARAMAQALGIN
;
A
#
# COMPACT_ATOMS: atom_id res chain seq x y z
N MET A 1 -1.85 10.09 1.06
CA MET A 1 -1.76 9.59 -0.32
C MET A 1 -0.43 10.07 -0.87
N PHE A 2 0.34 9.24 -1.58
CA PHE A 2 1.63 9.64 -2.13
C PHE A 2 1.38 10.52 -3.35
N THR A 3 1.33 11.83 -3.14
CA THR A 3 0.94 12.80 -4.17
C THR A 3 2.01 13.88 -4.26
N ILE A 4 2.50 14.12 -5.47
CA ILE A 4 3.44 15.20 -5.75
C ILE A 4 2.65 16.48 -5.98
N THR A 5 2.90 17.49 -5.15
CA THR A 5 2.17 18.78 -5.18
C THR A 5 3.13 19.95 -5.41
N ASP A 6 2.57 21.14 -5.59
CA ASP A 6 3.33 22.40 -5.65
C ASP A 6 3.58 23.01 -4.25
N ARG A 7 3.29 22.26 -3.17
CA ARG A 7 3.47 22.65 -1.78
C ARG A 7 4.63 21.86 -1.17
N PRO A 8 5.78 22.52 -0.86
CA PRO A 8 6.96 21.83 -0.32
C PRO A 8 6.68 21.06 0.96
N GLU A 9 5.85 21.61 1.86
CA GLU A 9 5.53 21.01 3.16
C GLU A 9 4.77 19.68 3.03
N GLU A 10 3.81 19.61 2.09
CA GLU A 10 3.05 18.39 1.80
C GLU A 10 3.95 17.32 1.20
N ASN A 11 4.85 17.73 0.29
CA ASN A 11 5.83 16.83 -0.30
C ASN A 11 6.83 16.31 0.73
N GLN A 12 7.32 17.17 1.62
CA GLN A 12 8.24 16.80 2.71
C GLN A 12 7.59 15.84 3.70
N THR A 13 6.34 16.08 4.08
CA THR A 13 5.60 15.18 4.97
C THR A 13 5.47 13.79 4.35
N THR A 14 5.08 13.73 3.07
CA THR A 14 4.98 12.48 2.31
C THR A 14 6.34 11.76 2.23
N ALA A 15 7.41 12.51 1.94
CA ALA A 15 8.77 11.99 1.88
C ALA A 15 9.21 11.41 3.23
N SER A 16 8.97 12.11 4.34
CA SER A 16 9.33 11.63 5.69
C SER A 16 8.58 10.37 6.10
N LEU A 17 7.29 10.25 5.74
CA LEU A 17 6.51 9.02 5.98
C LEU A 17 7.08 7.84 5.19
N PHE A 18 7.43 8.07 3.91
CA PHE A 18 8.05 7.05 3.06
C PHE A 18 9.43 6.63 3.57
N GLU A 19 10.33 7.58 3.86
CA GLU A 19 11.66 7.31 4.42
C GLU A 19 11.56 6.51 5.73
N ARG A 20 10.62 6.87 6.59
CA ARG A 20 10.36 6.16 7.85
C ARG A 20 9.90 4.72 7.59
N ALA A 21 9.00 4.51 6.64
CA ALA A 21 8.51 3.18 6.26
C ALA A 21 9.66 2.29 5.75
N VAL A 22 10.43 2.78 4.78
CA VAL A 22 11.61 2.09 4.22
C VAL A 22 12.62 1.74 5.31
N LYS A 23 12.93 2.70 6.19
CA LYS A 23 13.87 2.50 7.30
C LYS A 23 13.38 1.46 8.32
N ILE A 24 12.11 1.51 8.70
CA ILE A 24 11.53 0.57 9.68
C ILE A 24 11.50 -0.86 9.12
N ALA A 25 11.17 -1.01 7.83
CA ALA A 25 11.24 -2.31 7.15
C ALA A 25 12.69 -2.79 6.87
N GLY A 26 13.69 -1.94 7.15
CA GLY A 26 15.12 -2.27 6.96
C GLY A 26 15.52 -2.39 5.49
N LEU A 27 14.77 -1.78 4.58
CA LEU A 27 15.03 -1.80 3.14
C LEU A 27 16.14 -0.83 2.76
N THR A 28 16.78 -1.08 1.61
CA THR A 28 17.87 -0.23 1.11
C THR A 28 17.37 0.58 -0.08
N MET A 29 17.48 1.91 0.01
CA MET A 29 17.12 2.83 -1.08
C MET A 29 18.31 3.69 -1.43
N ALA A 30 18.51 3.97 -2.72
CA ALA A 30 19.56 4.89 -3.14
C ALA A 30 19.30 6.30 -2.55
N PRO A 31 20.35 6.99 -2.04
CA PRO A 31 20.17 8.34 -1.53
C PRO A 31 19.80 9.30 -2.66
N PHE A 32 18.85 10.19 -2.40
CA PHE A 32 18.52 11.27 -3.31
C PHE A 32 19.64 12.31 -3.35
N ASP A 33 20.17 12.59 -4.55
CA ASP A 33 21.18 13.64 -4.76
C ASP A 33 20.52 14.96 -5.21
N PRO A 34 20.43 15.97 -4.31
CA PRO A 34 19.81 17.25 -4.64
C PRO A 34 20.60 18.06 -5.69
N SER A 35 21.88 17.74 -5.93
CA SER A 35 22.69 18.45 -6.92
C SER A 35 22.30 18.15 -8.37
N THR A 36 21.57 17.05 -8.59
CA THR A 36 21.04 16.66 -9.91
C THR A 36 19.78 17.43 -10.31
N VAL A 37 19.18 18.18 -9.37
CA VAL A 37 17.99 18.98 -9.64
C VAL A 37 18.41 20.29 -10.30
N GLY A 38 18.04 20.45 -11.57
CA GLY A 38 18.26 21.69 -12.30
C GLY A 38 17.65 22.89 -11.57
N ALA A 39 18.30 24.04 -11.68
CA ALA A 39 17.73 25.28 -11.16
C ALA A 39 16.32 25.48 -11.77
N PRO A 40 15.32 25.92 -10.99
CA PRO A 40 13.98 26.10 -11.51
C PRO A 40 14.00 27.09 -12.66
N ASP A 41 13.59 26.64 -13.85
CA ASP A 41 13.51 27.49 -15.04
C ASP A 41 12.39 28.51 -14.83
N PHE A 42 12.77 29.72 -14.46
CA PHE A 42 11.84 30.79 -14.21
C PHE A 42 12.38 32.11 -14.73
N THR A 43 11.69 32.63 -15.74
CA THR A 43 11.85 34.01 -16.18
C THR A 43 10.76 34.85 -15.53
N ALA A 44 11.14 35.80 -14.67
CA ALA A 44 10.20 36.71 -14.04
C ALA A 44 9.54 37.60 -15.10
N PRO A 45 8.22 37.81 -15.05
CA PRO A 45 7.62 38.92 -15.78
C PRO A 45 8.34 40.20 -15.39
N THR A 46 8.57 41.08 -16.34
CA THR A 46 9.16 42.40 -16.15
C THR A 46 8.14 43.38 -15.60
N ALA A 47 8.60 44.49 -15.01
CA ALA A 47 7.69 45.56 -14.60
C ALA A 47 6.87 46.13 -15.77
N ALA A 48 7.42 46.08 -17.00
CA ALA A 48 6.72 46.49 -18.22
C ALA A 48 5.54 45.56 -18.54
N GLU A 49 5.71 44.25 -18.41
CA GLU A 49 4.64 43.27 -18.63
C GLU A 49 3.53 43.38 -17.58
N VAL A 50 3.88 43.66 -16.31
CA VAL A 50 2.90 43.96 -15.25
C VAL A 50 2.11 45.23 -15.61
N SER A 51 2.81 46.27 -16.03
CA SER A 51 2.19 47.56 -16.39
C SER A 51 1.29 47.44 -17.62
N ALA A 52 1.69 46.67 -18.63
CA ALA A 52 0.88 46.38 -19.81
C ALA A 52 -0.40 45.63 -19.43
N ALA A 53 -0.31 44.59 -18.61
CA ALA A 53 -1.49 43.85 -18.15
C ALA A 53 -2.47 44.74 -17.35
N ALA A 54 -1.95 45.60 -16.48
CA ALA A 54 -2.77 46.54 -15.71
C ALA A 54 -3.45 47.59 -16.62
N TYR A 55 -2.74 48.05 -17.65
CA TYR A 55 -3.27 48.99 -18.63
C TYR A 55 -4.39 48.37 -19.48
N GLU A 56 -4.20 47.14 -19.97
CA GLU A 56 -5.24 46.40 -20.71
C GLU A 56 -6.49 46.16 -19.84
N ALA A 57 -6.32 45.79 -18.58
CA ALA A 57 -7.45 45.63 -17.65
C ALA A 57 -8.22 46.96 -17.44
N ALA A 58 -7.51 48.09 -17.37
CA ALA A 58 -8.13 49.40 -17.24
C ALA A 58 -8.87 49.82 -18.53
N LEU A 59 -8.33 49.51 -19.70
CA LEU A 59 -9.01 49.75 -20.99
C LEU A 59 -10.31 48.95 -21.12
N ASP A 60 -10.34 47.75 -20.57
CA ASP A 60 -11.52 46.90 -20.46
C ASP A 60 -12.54 47.40 -19.41
N GLY A 61 -12.26 48.50 -18.72
CA GLY A 61 -13.10 49.04 -17.64
C GLY A 61 -13.08 48.22 -16.36
N LYS A 62 -12.10 47.32 -16.19
CA LYS A 62 -11.89 46.55 -14.96
C LYS A 62 -10.94 47.30 -14.03
N ASP A 63 -11.04 47.04 -12.73
CA ASP A 63 -10.07 47.53 -11.75
C ASP A 63 -8.82 46.63 -11.76
N PRO A 64 -7.64 47.14 -12.16
CA PRO A 64 -6.41 46.35 -12.23
C PRO A 64 -5.96 45.78 -10.89
N SER A 65 -6.37 46.39 -9.77
CA SER A 65 -5.99 45.93 -8.43
C SER A 65 -6.75 44.67 -7.99
N THR A 66 -7.91 44.40 -8.60
CA THR A 66 -8.78 43.25 -8.29
C THR A 66 -8.87 42.24 -9.45
N ASP A 67 -8.33 42.58 -10.63
CA ASP A 67 -8.26 41.66 -11.76
C ASP A 67 -7.33 40.46 -11.47
N LYS A 68 -7.87 39.24 -11.55
CA LYS A 68 -7.13 38.01 -11.24
C LYS A 68 -5.94 37.76 -12.18
N GLY A 69 -6.03 38.21 -13.44
CA GLY A 69 -4.96 38.09 -14.42
C GLY A 69 -3.79 39.00 -14.07
N VAL A 70 -4.08 40.28 -13.77
CA VAL A 70 -3.07 41.26 -13.32
C VAL A 70 -2.45 40.83 -12.00
N GLN A 71 -3.25 40.41 -11.02
CA GLN A 71 -2.75 39.89 -9.74
C GLN A 71 -1.79 38.72 -9.94
N LYS A 72 -2.14 37.74 -10.80
CA LYS A 72 -1.27 36.60 -11.10
C LYS A 72 0.08 37.03 -11.70
N ILE A 73 0.08 37.97 -12.65
CA ILE A 73 1.31 38.48 -13.29
C ILE A 73 2.15 39.26 -12.27
N LEU A 74 1.53 40.17 -11.50
CA LEU A 74 2.19 40.95 -10.45
C LEU A 74 2.80 40.06 -9.37
N THR A 75 2.05 39.08 -8.85
CA THR A 75 2.56 38.11 -7.88
C THR A 75 3.72 37.30 -8.47
N SER A 76 3.67 36.93 -9.75
CA SER A 76 4.75 36.19 -10.41
C SER A 76 6.02 37.03 -10.57
N HIS A 77 5.87 38.33 -10.89
CA HIS A 77 6.97 39.31 -10.87
C HIS A 77 7.58 39.42 -9.48
N LEU A 78 6.76 39.69 -8.45
CA LEU A 78 7.23 39.84 -7.07
C LEU A 78 7.93 38.58 -6.55
N LEU A 79 7.41 37.39 -6.83
CA LEU A 79 8.07 36.12 -6.51
C LEU A 79 9.38 35.91 -7.30
N GLY A 80 9.48 36.47 -8.51
CA GLY A 80 10.72 36.46 -9.29
C GLY A 80 11.79 37.41 -8.77
N THR A 81 11.38 38.58 -8.27
CA THR A 81 12.29 39.66 -7.85
C THR A 81 12.67 39.59 -6.37
N VAL A 82 11.87 38.92 -5.54
CA VAL A 82 12.16 38.74 -4.10
C VAL A 82 12.92 37.43 -3.89
N ILE A 83 14.04 37.49 -3.14
CA ILE A 83 14.92 36.34 -2.80
C ILE A 83 14.11 35.11 -2.32
N GLY A 84 13.02 35.35 -1.59
CA GLY A 84 12.14 34.29 -1.07
C GLY A 84 11.40 33.47 -2.13
N GLY A 85 11.08 34.02 -3.30
CA GLY A 85 10.36 33.28 -4.34
C GLY A 85 11.25 32.35 -5.16
N PHE A 86 12.53 32.69 -5.36
CA PHE A 86 13.52 31.73 -5.86
C PHE A 86 13.75 30.59 -4.87
N HIS A 87 13.88 30.90 -3.58
CA HIS A 87 14.04 29.89 -2.53
C HIS A 87 12.84 28.93 -2.46
N TYR A 88 11.61 29.47 -2.46
CA TYR A 88 10.39 28.67 -2.47
C TYR A 88 10.32 27.74 -3.69
N ARG A 89 10.58 28.26 -4.90
CA ARG A 89 10.56 27.43 -6.12
C ARG A 89 11.63 26.36 -6.12
N ASN A 90 12.82 26.67 -5.60
CA ASN A 90 13.86 25.67 -5.44
C ASN A 90 13.43 24.57 -4.45
N GLN A 91 12.79 24.92 -3.34
CA GLN A 91 12.22 23.94 -2.42
C GLN A 91 11.11 23.09 -3.06
N VAL A 92 10.24 23.68 -3.88
CA VAL A 92 9.24 22.94 -4.66
C VAL A 92 9.95 21.97 -5.60
N ALA A 93 10.90 22.42 -6.41
CA ALA A 93 11.63 21.59 -7.36
C ALA A 93 12.35 20.42 -6.67
N LEU A 94 13.10 20.70 -5.59
CA LEU A 94 13.80 19.69 -4.80
C LEU A 94 12.83 18.68 -4.18
N SER A 95 11.74 19.15 -3.56
CA SER A 95 10.77 18.25 -2.92
C SER A 95 10.03 17.38 -3.93
N ARG A 96 9.69 17.91 -5.11
CA ARG A 96 9.09 17.14 -6.21
C ARG A 96 10.07 16.11 -6.77
N ALA A 97 11.31 16.50 -7.02
CA ALA A 97 12.35 15.60 -7.52
C ALA A 97 12.65 14.47 -6.53
N LYS A 98 12.66 14.77 -5.22
CA LYS A 98 12.83 13.76 -4.17
C LYS A 98 11.70 12.73 -4.16
N LEU A 99 10.45 13.17 -4.31
CA LEU A 99 9.33 12.22 -4.42
C LEU A 99 9.36 11.44 -5.72
N ALA A 100 9.73 12.06 -6.85
CA ALA A 100 9.89 11.35 -8.12
C ALA A 100 10.99 10.26 -8.05
N HIS A 101 12.09 10.54 -7.36
CA HIS A 101 13.13 9.55 -7.04
C HIS A 101 12.55 8.36 -6.27
N TYR A 102 11.70 8.60 -5.27
CA TYR A 102 11.04 7.51 -4.54
C TYR A 102 10.06 6.72 -5.40
N GLN A 103 9.34 7.37 -6.31
CA GLN A 103 8.49 6.66 -7.27
C GLN A 103 9.30 5.73 -8.17
N SER A 104 10.50 6.16 -8.61
CA SER A 104 11.37 5.30 -9.42
C SER A 104 11.98 4.14 -8.63
N GLU A 105 12.25 4.32 -7.34
CA GLU A 105 12.79 3.26 -6.47
C GLU A 105 11.70 2.29 -5.97
N ALA A 106 10.43 2.71 -5.94
CA ALA A 106 9.33 1.95 -5.34
C ALA A 106 9.18 0.50 -5.88
N PRO A 107 9.29 0.22 -7.19
CA PRO A 107 9.20 -1.15 -7.69
C PRO A 107 10.29 -2.07 -7.12
N THR A 108 11.54 -1.60 -7.07
CA THR A 108 12.67 -2.36 -6.50
C THR A 108 12.49 -2.58 -5.00
N LEU A 109 12.00 -1.56 -4.28
CA LEU A 109 11.70 -1.67 -2.85
C LEU A 109 10.55 -2.67 -2.58
N LEU A 110 9.54 -2.74 -3.45
CA LEU A 110 8.47 -3.74 -3.35
C LEU A 110 8.99 -5.16 -3.58
N GLU A 111 9.85 -5.35 -4.58
CA GLU A 111 10.49 -6.66 -4.84
C GLU A 111 11.33 -7.11 -3.65
N GLU A 112 12.18 -6.22 -3.10
CA GLU A 112 12.99 -6.52 -1.92
C GLU A 112 12.11 -6.84 -0.69
N LEU A 113 11.03 -6.07 -0.49
CA LEU A 113 10.07 -6.30 0.59
C LEU A 113 9.38 -7.67 0.44
N ALA A 114 8.94 -8.03 -0.77
CA ALA A 114 8.32 -9.31 -1.07
C ALA A 114 9.27 -10.48 -0.82
N THR A 115 10.52 -10.41 -1.29
CA THR A 115 11.53 -11.45 -1.04
C THR A 115 11.80 -11.63 0.45
N ARG A 116 12.03 -10.55 1.19
CA ARG A 116 12.32 -10.63 2.63
C ARG A 116 11.12 -11.15 3.44
N PHE A 117 9.90 -10.79 3.02
CA PHE A 117 8.70 -11.31 3.64
C PHE A 117 8.56 -12.81 3.37
N GLU A 118 8.80 -13.25 2.14
CA GLU A 118 8.76 -14.66 1.77
C GLU A 118 9.81 -15.49 2.52
N ASP A 119 11.04 -14.99 2.68
CA ASP A 119 12.05 -15.66 3.50
C ASP A 119 11.59 -15.85 4.97
N ALA A 120 10.90 -14.83 5.51
CA ALA A 120 10.36 -14.90 6.87
C ALA A 120 9.17 -15.87 6.96
N THR A 121 8.26 -15.89 5.97
CA THR A 121 7.14 -16.83 5.93
C THR A 121 7.63 -18.27 5.77
N GLN A 122 8.63 -18.53 4.92
CA GLN A 122 9.24 -19.85 4.76
C GLN A 122 9.90 -20.33 6.06
N THR A 123 10.60 -19.44 6.76
CA THR A 123 11.15 -19.75 8.10
C THR A 123 10.04 -20.17 9.07
N MET A 124 8.90 -19.47 9.07
CA MET A 124 7.75 -19.81 9.91
C MET A 124 7.06 -21.11 9.47
N ARG A 125 6.89 -21.35 8.17
CA ARG A 125 6.32 -22.59 7.63
C ARG A 125 7.17 -23.80 8.03
N HIS A 126 8.48 -23.73 7.89
CA HIS A 126 9.36 -24.81 8.33
C HIS A 126 9.29 -25.05 9.85
N ALA A 127 9.24 -23.97 10.64
CA ALA A 127 9.08 -24.10 12.08
C ALA A 127 7.73 -24.74 12.46
N LEU A 128 6.63 -24.41 11.76
CA LEU A 128 5.31 -25.03 11.96
C LEU A 128 5.34 -26.55 11.78
N GLU A 129 6.14 -27.09 10.85
CA GLU A 129 6.29 -28.54 10.66
C GLU A 129 6.92 -29.23 11.88
N LEU A 130 7.76 -28.52 12.64
CA LEU A 130 8.49 -29.07 13.79
C LEU A 130 7.71 -28.95 15.11
N VAL A 131 6.98 -27.83 15.29
CA VAL A 131 6.31 -27.52 16.56
C VAL A 131 4.78 -27.60 16.49
N GLY A 132 4.21 -27.66 15.29
CA GLY A 132 2.77 -27.72 15.05
C GLY A 132 2.04 -26.38 15.18
N HIS A 133 0.72 -26.42 14.94
CA HIS A 133 -0.17 -25.26 14.77
C HIS A 133 -0.54 -24.50 16.07
N VAL A 134 0.27 -24.61 17.12
CA VAL A 134 0.00 -23.95 18.41
C VAL A 134 0.50 -22.50 18.36
N SER A 135 -0.10 -21.61 19.15
CA SER A 135 0.34 -20.22 19.23
C SER A 135 1.81 -20.13 19.68
N LEU A 136 2.60 -19.22 19.09
CA LEU A 136 4.01 -19.01 19.49
C LEU A 136 4.14 -18.63 20.96
N GLN A 137 3.16 -17.95 21.56
CA GLN A 137 3.21 -17.63 22.99
C GLN A 137 3.07 -18.87 23.87
N ASP A 138 2.21 -19.80 23.50
CA ASP A 138 2.03 -21.03 24.27
C ASP A 138 3.23 -21.97 24.07
N GLN A 139 3.79 -22.01 22.86
CA GLN A 139 5.05 -22.71 22.59
C GLN A 139 6.22 -22.12 23.39
N ALA A 140 6.34 -20.79 23.43
CA ALA A 140 7.37 -20.09 24.20
C ALA A 140 7.21 -20.27 25.73
N ARG A 141 6.01 -20.54 26.24
CA ARG A 141 5.79 -20.88 27.65
C ARG A 141 6.21 -22.30 27.99
N ASN A 142 6.21 -23.19 27.00
CA ASN A 142 6.48 -24.62 27.16
C ASN A 142 7.87 -25.04 26.66
N LEU A 143 8.80 -24.09 26.49
CA LEU A 143 10.18 -24.36 25.99
C LEU A 143 10.89 -25.49 26.76
N TYR A 144 10.65 -25.60 28.08
CA TYR A 144 11.24 -26.65 28.92
C TYR A 144 10.75 -28.08 28.62
N THR A 145 9.69 -28.22 27.83
CA THR A 145 9.11 -29.51 27.41
C THR A 145 9.39 -29.85 25.95
N LEU A 146 9.96 -28.91 25.21
CA LEU A 146 10.37 -29.07 23.82
C LEU A 146 11.80 -29.62 23.76
N ASN A 147 12.12 -30.38 22.70
CA ASN A 147 13.50 -30.75 22.41
C ASN A 147 14.29 -29.54 21.84
N ASP A 148 15.61 -29.69 21.69
CA ASP A 148 16.47 -28.59 21.24
C ASP A 148 16.09 -28.06 19.85
N ASP A 149 15.79 -28.95 18.88
CA ASP A 149 15.38 -28.57 17.53
C ASP A 149 14.06 -27.78 17.51
N GLN A 150 13.11 -28.19 18.35
CA GLN A 150 11.83 -27.49 18.51
C GLN A 150 12.02 -26.13 19.18
N ASN A 151 12.90 -26.02 20.18
CA ASN A 151 13.23 -24.75 20.81
C ASN A 151 13.86 -23.76 19.83
N GLU A 152 14.78 -24.24 18.98
CA GLU A 152 15.39 -23.43 17.92
C GLU A 152 14.33 -22.98 16.90
N ALA A 153 13.41 -23.87 16.50
CA ALA A 153 12.32 -23.55 15.59
C ALA A 153 11.37 -22.47 16.16
N VAL A 154 10.97 -22.56 17.44
CA VAL A 154 10.14 -21.53 18.10
C VAL A 154 10.84 -20.17 18.10
N PHE A 155 12.15 -20.16 18.39
CA PHE A 155 12.93 -18.94 18.41
C PHE A 155 13.03 -18.32 17.01
N ALA A 156 13.36 -19.12 15.99
CA ALA A 156 13.44 -18.69 14.59
C ALA A 156 12.10 -18.13 14.11
N ALA A 157 11.00 -18.82 14.36
CA ALA A 157 9.64 -18.38 14.01
C ALA A 157 9.26 -17.06 14.71
N THR A 158 9.57 -16.93 16.01
CA THR A 158 9.30 -15.69 16.76
C THR A 158 10.06 -14.50 16.17
N MET A 159 11.33 -14.72 15.78
CA MET A 159 12.12 -13.67 15.15
C MET A 159 11.64 -13.34 13.74
N ALA A 160 11.19 -14.33 12.96
CA ALA A 160 10.61 -14.14 11.65
C ALA A 160 9.28 -13.36 11.72
N ASP A 161 8.35 -13.74 12.60
CA ASP A 161 7.08 -13.04 12.82
C ASP A 161 7.29 -11.58 13.28
N ARG A 162 8.32 -11.32 14.10
CA ARG A 162 8.70 -9.95 14.46
C ARG A 162 9.22 -9.12 13.29
N LYS A 163 9.85 -9.76 12.29
CA LYS A 163 10.37 -9.09 11.09
C LYS A 163 9.27 -8.72 10.10
N THR A 164 8.19 -9.50 10.03
CA THR A 164 7.09 -9.25 9.07
C THR A 164 6.29 -8.00 9.41
N ARG A 165 6.07 -7.70 10.70
CA ARG A 165 5.26 -6.53 11.12
C ARG A 165 5.76 -5.19 10.55
N PRO A 166 7.05 -4.82 10.69
CA PRO A 166 7.62 -3.64 10.02
C PRO A 166 7.39 -3.61 8.50
N MET A 167 7.43 -4.77 7.83
CA MET A 167 7.21 -4.87 6.39
C MET A 167 5.75 -4.57 6.02
N LEU A 168 4.81 -5.15 6.77
CA LEU A 168 3.37 -4.91 6.59
C LEU A 168 2.98 -3.46 6.86
N ASP A 169 3.61 -2.81 7.86
CA ASP A 169 3.41 -1.39 8.15
C ASP A 169 3.98 -0.47 7.05
N ALA A 170 5.07 -0.90 6.39
CA ALA A 170 5.70 -0.14 5.31
C ALA A 170 4.99 -0.30 3.96
N LEU A 171 4.43 -1.47 3.67
CA LEU A 171 3.82 -1.84 2.40
C LEU A 171 2.86 -0.78 1.82
N PRO A 172 1.86 -0.23 2.57
CA PRO A 172 0.95 0.77 2.02
C PRO A 172 1.65 2.03 1.49
N PHE A 173 2.76 2.44 2.12
CA PHE A 173 3.50 3.63 1.71
C PHE A 173 4.30 3.39 0.43
N ILE A 174 4.87 2.18 0.30
CA ILE A 174 5.65 1.79 -0.88
C ILE A 174 4.72 1.58 -2.08
N VAL A 175 3.60 0.87 -1.88
CA VAL A 175 2.57 0.69 -2.92
C VAL A 175 1.98 2.04 -3.34
N ALA A 176 1.74 2.97 -2.41
CA ALA A 176 1.25 4.29 -2.79
C ALA A 176 2.21 5.03 -3.74
N ALA A 177 3.53 4.83 -3.61
CA ALA A 177 4.52 5.47 -4.47
C ALA A 177 4.55 4.90 -5.90
N THR A 178 4.01 3.71 -6.16
CA THR A 178 3.87 3.17 -7.53
C THR A 178 2.71 3.80 -8.31
N GLY A 179 1.88 4.61 -7.65
CA GLY A 179 0.78 5.35 -8.25
C GLY A 179 -0.60 4.74 -8.03
N ASP A 180 -0.69 3.54 -7.43
CA ASP A 180 -1.96 2.86 -7.16
C ASP A 180 -2.07 2.41 -5.69
N PRO A 181 -2.43 3.33 -4.76
CA PRO A 181 -2.45 3.04 -3.33
C PRO A 181 -3.58 2.08 -2.95
N PHE A 182 -3.35 1.27 -1.92
CA PHE A 182 -4.43 0.53 -1.27
C PHE A 182 -5.52 1.48 -0.77
N GLU A 183 -6.78 1.11 -1.02
CA GLU A 183 -7.91 1.80 -0.45
C GLU A 183 -7.99 1.55 1.06
N SER A 184 -8.43 2.55 1.80
CA SER A 184 -8.72 2.42 3.24
C SER A 184 -9.95 1.55 3.44
N ARG A 185 -9.81 0.24 3.29
CA ARG A 185 -10.81 -0.75 3.69
C ARG A 185 -10.28 -1.46 4.92
N ALA A 186 -10.49 -0.85 6.08
CA ALA A 186 -10.03 -1.36 7.37
C ALA A 186 -10.44 -2.83 7.59
N LYS A 187 -11.61 -3.25 7.08
CA LYS A 187 -12.14 -4.61 7.13
C LYS A 187 -11.30 -5.68 6.41
N HIS A 188 -10.42 -5.32 5.49
CA HIS A 188 -9.72 -6.29 4.63
C HIS A 188 -8.20 -6.21 4.76
N LYS A 189 -7.69 -5.62 5.85
CA LYS A 189 -6.25 -5.38 6.04
C LYS A 189 -5.41 -6.65 6.04
N THR A 190 -5.92 -7.75 6.58
CA THR A 190 -5.24 -9.07 6.57
C THR A 190 -5.01 -9.59 5.16
N LEU A 191 -5.89 -9.27 4.20
CA LEU A 191 -5.74 -9.68 2.79
C LEU A 191 -4.55 -9.01 2.09
N MET A 192 -3.92 -8.00 2.72
CA MET A 192 -2.63 -7.47 2.27
C MET A 192 -1.52 -8.52 2.30
N TYR A 193 -1.68 -9.59 3.09
CA TYR A 193 -0.68 -10.65 3.20
C TYR A 193 -1.26 -12.07 3.29
N ALA A 194 -2.56 -12.21 3.51
CA ALA A 194 -3.24 -13.51 3.46
C ALA A 194 -3.90 -13.70 2.09
N ASP A 195 -3.67 -14.84 1.46
CA ASP A 195 -4.42 -15.30 0.28
C ASP A 195 -5.42 -16.39 0.69
N ALA A 196 -6.45 -15.99 1.45
CA ALA A 196 -7.46 -16.90 1.97
C ALA A 196 -8.57 -17.18 0.95
N THR A 197 -9.14 -18.40 0.99
CA THR A 197 -10.46 -18.65 0.39
C THR A 197 -11.58 -18.00 1.21
N PHE A 198 -12.79 -17.96 0.66
CA PHE A 198 -13.98 -17.47 1.37
C PHE A 198 -14.23 -18.25 2.67
N GLU A 199 -14.10 -19.58 2.64
CA GLU A 199 -14.30 -20.44 3.81
C GLU A 199 -13.26 -20.13 4.88
N GLN A 200 -11.98 -20.09 4.52
CA GLN A 200 -10.88 -19.78 5.45
C GLN A 200 -11.00 -18.38 6.05
N PHE A 201 -11.37 -17.39 5.24
CA PHE A 201 -11.54 -16.01 5.70
C PHE A 201 -12.60 -15.89 6.79
N ASN A 202 -13.73 -16.59 6.62
CA ASN A 202 -14.81 -16.60 7.61
C ASN A 202 -14.49 -17.47 8.83
N GLU A 203 -13.98 -18.68 8.63
CA GLU A 203 -13.66 -19.62 9.70
C GLU A 203 -12.62 -19.04 10.68
N HIS A 204 -11.59 -18.39 10.13
CA HIS A 204 -10.50 -17.83 10.93
C HIS A 204 -10.71 -16.36 11.29
N ARG A 205 -11.87 -15.78 10.96
CA ARG A 205 -12.25 -14.39 11.25
C ARG A 205 -11.17 -13.40 10.84
N LEU A 206 -10.69 -13.54 9.61
CA LEU A 206 -9.65 -12.66 9.07
C LEU A 206 -10.16 -11.24 8.77
N ASP A 207 -11.39 -10.89 9.16
CA ASP A 207 -11.89 -9.53 9.04
C ASP A 207 -11.10 -8.52 9.90
N GLY A 208 -10.92 -7.34 9.33
CA GLY A 208 -10.11 -6.25 9.88
C GLY A 208 -10.87 -5.28 10.77
N GLU A 209 -12.19 -5.42 10.90
CA GLU A 209 -12.90 -4.86 12.07
C GLU A 209 -12.54 -5.67 13.32
N SER A 210 -12.32 -6.96 13.12
CA SER A 210 -11.66 -7.89 14.00
C SER A 210 -10.29 -7.41 14.45
N MET A 211 -9.32 -7.48 13.50
CA MET A 211 -7.90 -7.74 13.77
C MET A 211 -7.71 -8.52 15.07
N ARG A 212 -8.57 -9.49 15.33
CA ARG A 212 -8.65 -10.17 16.60
C ARG A 212 -9.04 -11.58 16.29
N ASN A 213 -8.09 -12.49 16.51
CA ASN A 213 -8.36 -13.91 16.48
C ASN A 213 -9.42 -14.27 17.53
N ASN A 214 -9.80 -15.55 17.60
CA ASN A 214 -10.80 -16.06 18.56
C ASN A 214 -10.48 -15.75 20.04
N TYR A 215 -9.29 -15.24 20.34
CA TYR A 215 -8.81 -14.85 21.68
C TYR A 215 -8.68 -13.33 21.88
N GLY A 216 -9.12 -12.50 20.91
CA GLY A 216 -9.13 -11.04 21.05
C GLY A 216 -7.81 -10.33 20.71
N ARG A 217 -6.92 -10.94 19.90
CA ARG A 217 -5.57 -10.41 19.57
C ARG A 217 -5.33 -10.25 18.06
N GLU A 218 -4.59 -9.22 17.64
CA GLU A 218 -4.11 -9.05 16.25
C GLU A 218 -3.57 -10.35 15.68
N HIS A 219 -4.15 -10.79 14.56
CA HIS A 219 -3.63 -11.91 13.78
C HIS A 219 -2.21 -11.59 13.38
N SER A 220 -1.26 -12.40 13.85
CA SER A 220 0.10 -12.38 13.34
C SER A 220 0.20 -13.16 12.04
N VAL A 221 1.34 -13.09 11.36
CA VAL A 221 1.59 -13.91 10.17
C VAL A 221 1.64 -15.39 10.57
N TRP A 222 2.21 -15.68 11.75
CA TRP A 222 2.17 -17.02 12.33
C TRP A 222 0.76 -17.57 12.51
N ASP A 223 -0.17 -16.78 13.05
CA ASP A 223 -1.55 -17.24 13.29
C ASP A 223 -2.26 -17.61 11.98
N VAL A 224 -2.01 -16.85 10.92
CA VAL A 224 -2.59 -17.11 9.58
C VAL A 224 -1.98 -18.38 8.96
N LEU A 225 -0.66 -18.54 9.02
CA LEU A 225 0.01 -19.77 8.57
C LEU A 225 -0.45 -21.00 9.38
N GLY A 226 -0.58 -20.86 10.70
CA GLY A 226 -1.04 -21.90 11.60
C GLY A 226 -2.47 -22.35 11.30
N ALA A 227 -3.30 -21.47 10.74
CA ALA A 227 -4.65 -21.78 10.27
C ALA A 227 -4.67 -22.50 8.89
N GLY A 228 -3.51 -22.71 8.26
CA GLY A 228 -3.41 -23.35 6.94
C GLY A 228 -3.80 -22.41 5.80
N VAL A 229 -3.74 -21.09 6.02
CA VAL A 229 -3.96 -20.07 4.99
C VAL A 229 -2.63 -19.71 4.35
N ASP A 230 -2.63 -19.58 3.02
CA ASP A 230 -1.45 -19.14 2.29
C ASP A 230 -1.13 -17.67 2.60
N VAL A 231 0.15 -17.40 2.82
CA VAL A 231 0.64 -16.07 3.18
C VAL A 231 1.65 -15.59 2.15
N GLU A 232 1.31 -14.50 1.48
CA GLU A 232 2.08 -13.79 0.46
C GLU A 232 1.62 -12.32 0.42
N LEU A 233 2.57 -11.38 0.29
CA LEU A 233 2.26 -9.96 0.19
C LEU A 233 1.50 -9.65 -1.10
N ALA A 234 0.37 -8.96 -0.97
CA ALA A 234 -0.22 -8.25 -2.10
C ALA A 234 0.69 -7.08 -2.46
N THR A 235 1.32 -7.11 -3.62
CA THR A 235 2.29 -6.06 -4.04
C THR A 235 1.63 -4.97 -4.89
N THR A 236 0.40 -5.19 -5.34
CA THR A 236 -0.38 -4.25 -6.15
C THR A 236 -1.80 -4.11 -5.63
N LYS A 237 -2.43 -2.95 -5.87
CA LYS A 237 -3.85 -2.75 -5.53
C LYS A 237 -4.76 -3.74 -6.26
N ALA A 238 -4.51 -4.01 -7.54
CA ALA A 238 -5.30 -4.95 -8.32
C ALA A 238 -5.32 -6.36 -7.70
N GLU A 239 -4.19 -6.80 -7.16
CA GLU A 239 -4.11 -8.08 -6.45
C GLU A 239 -4.92 -8.06 -5.15
N LEU A 240 -4.80 -7.00 -4.35
CA LEU A 240 -5.61 -6.83 -3.13
C LEU A 240 -7.11 -6.78 -3.45
N ASP A 241 -7.50 -6.03 -4.47
CA ASP A 241 -8.89 -5.93 -4.93
C ASP A 241 -9.41 -7.28 -5.43
N ALA A 242 -8.58 -8.07 -6.11
CA ALA A 242 -8.94 -9.43 -6.53
C ALA A 242 -9.13 -10.37 -5.33
N ARG A 243 -8.27 -10.30 -4.32
CA ARG A 243 -8.44 -11.03 -3.04
C ARG A 243 -9.75 -10.62 -2.36
N ILE A 244 -10.02 -9.33 -2.23
CA ILE A 244 -11.27 -8.80 -1.65
C ILE A 244 -12.49 -9.28 -2.44
N HIS A 245 -12.44 -9.21 -3.77
CA HIS A 245 -13.54 -9.64 -4.62
C HIS A 245 -13.86 -11.12 -4.45
N ARG A 246 -12.84 -12.00 -4.33
CA ARG A 246 -13.03 -13.44 -4.03
C ARG A 246 -13.77 -13.68 -2.71
N ILE A 247 -13.55 -12.84 -1.71
CA ILE A 247 -14.19 -12.93 -0.40
C ILE A 247 -15.61 -12.32 -0.41
N GLU A 248 -15.82 -11.20 -1.10
CA GLU A 248 -17.13 -10.52 -1.11
C GLU A 248 -18.12 -11.17 -2.07
N HIS A 249 -17.62 -11.80 -3.13
CA HIS A 249 -18.40 -12.47 -4.17
C HIS A 249 -17.88 -13.90 -4.33
N PRO A 250 -17.99 -14.76 -3.30
CA PRO A 250 -17.69 -16.17 -3.48
C PRO A 250 -18.58 -16.65 -4.62
N GLU A 251 -18.00 -17.31 -5.62
CA GLU A 251 -18.83 -18.06 -6.56
C GLU A 251 -19.71 -18.94 -5.68
N ALA A 252 -21.04 -18.73 -5.75
CA ALA A 252 -21.97 -19.60 -5.04
C ALA A 252 -21.52 -21.03 -5.35
N PRO A 253 -21.26 -21.90 -4.36
CA PRO A 253 -20.79 -23.24 -4.62
C PRO A 253 -21.72 -23.77 -5.70
N ARG A 254 -21.17 -24.02 -6.90
CA ARG A 254 -21.98 -24.55 -7.99
C ARG A 254 -22.66 -25.75 -7.38
N ASP A 255 -23.98 -25.67 -7.26
CA ASP A 255 -24.78 -26.76 -6.74
C ASP A 255 -24.78 -27.82 -7.85
N LEU A 256 -23.64 -28.49 -8.02
CA LEU A 256 -23.43 -29.49 -9.04
C LEU A 256 -24.48 -30.59 -8.86
N ASN A 257 -24.90 -30.85 -7.61
CA ASN A 257 -25.95 -31.79 -7.29
C ASN A 257 -27.34 -31.29 -7.72
N GLY A 258 -27.68 -30.03 -7.46
CA GLY A 258 -28.95 -29.44 -7.91
C GLY A 258 -28.98 -29.08 -9.39
N GLU A 259 -27.84 -28.88 -10.04
CA GLU A 259 -27.70 -28.79 -11.49
C GLU A 259 -27.82 -30.17 -12.14
N GLN A 260 -27.24 -31.21 -11.53
CA GLN A 260 -27.43 -32.60 -11.96
C GLN A 260 -28.89 -33.02 -11.78
N ALA A 261 -29.51 -32.72 -10.63
CA ALA A 261 -30.92 -33.02 -10.38
C ALA A 261 -31.84 -32.26 -11.33
N ARG A 262 -31.57 -30.96 -11.61
CA ARG A 262 -32.32 -30.20 -12.62
C ARG A 262 -32.10 -30.74 -14.04
N ARG A 263 -30.91 -31.26 -14.36
CA ARG A 263 -30.64 -31.93 -15.65
C ARG A 263 -31.35 -33.27 -15.74
N ASP A 264 -31.38 -34.05 -14.68
CA ASP A 264 -32.05 -35.35 -14.62
C ASP A 264 -33.57 -35.18 -14.66
N ASP A 265 -34.13 -34.19 -13.96
CA ASP A 265 -35.55 -33.82 -14.03
C ASP A 265 -35.91 -33.29 -15.43
N ALA A 266 -35.09 -32.42 -16.01
CA ALA A 266 -35.31 -31.93 -17.37
C ALA A 266 -35.23 -33.07 -18.41
N ARG A 267 -34.33 -34.05 -18.21
CA ARG A 267 -34.21 -35.24 -19.06
C ARG A 267 -35.40 -36.18 -18.90
N ALA A 268 -35.88 -36.39 -17.68
CA ALA A 268 -37.08 -37.17 -17.41
C ALA A 268 -38.33 -36.51 -18.01
N MET A 269 -38.42 -35.18 -17.94
CA MET A 269 -39.52 -34.41 -18.52
C MET A 269 -39.48 -34.40 -20.05
N ALA A 270 -38.29 -34.29 -20.66
CA ALA A 270 -38.11 -34.41 -22.11
C ALA A 270 -38.47 -35.82 -22.62
N GLN A 271 -38.09 -36.87 -21.90
CA GLN A 271 -38.48 -38.25 -22.19
C GLN A 271 -40.00 -38.46 -22.07
N ALA A 272 -40.63 -37.90 -21.03
CA ALA A 272 -42.08 -37.97 -20.86
C ALA A 272 -42.85 -37.22 -21.99
N LEU A 273 -42.24 -36.22 -22.60
CA LEU A 273 -42.78 -35.46 -23.73
C LEU A 273 -42.41 -36.06 -25.10
N GLY A 274 -41.67 -37.16 -25.14
CA GLY A 274 -41.26 -37.83 -26.39
C GLY A 274 -40.24 -37.04 -27.23
N ILE A 275 -39.53 -36.10 -26.60
CA ILE A 275 -38.50 -35.29 -27.24
C ILE A 275 -37.15 -35.98 -26.95
N ASN A 276 -36.58 -36.63 -27.97
CA ASN A 276 -35.24 -37.23 -27.93
C ASN A 276 -34.17 -36.24 -28.39
#